data_AF-A0A9D0KX18-F1
#
_entry.id   AF-A0A9D0KX18-F1
#
_cell.length_a   1.000
_cell.length_b   1.000
_cell.length_c   1.000
_cell.angle_alpha   90.00
_cell.angle_beta   90.00
_cell.angle_gamma   90.00
#
_symmetry.space_group_name_H-M   'P 1'
#
loop_
_entity.id
_entity.type
_entity.pdbx_description
1 polymer ?
#
loop_
_entity_poly.entity_id
_entity_poly.type
_entity_poly.pdbx_seq_one_letter_code
_entity_poly.pdbx_strand_id
1 'polypeptide(L)'
;MLKKISFSIVFVLLVSLPSKPQETFFNEGLTENQVYNIKVYTTRALNLVLDAYSSLSKRRIIKKESYAYLDGSLFFLNEAYQYSPTYIVKRQIEALIKRIKFYPDENYSTDIRVLIVQIEEVSANLKDFDRIRNQLNLLMEYASKRKNDMLKDKLKEIEGQIKIPLIDDPILESRYLIGVAKDHLKAKEYKKSRQALELALSPLIKLSSRENLYVALSKEYVYKARYTYKVIPELSKRYLELALYNINKAYLVSTEENREMLKNIKDKLGFYIEKYESYSITEEDFDDIIKTLNRI
;
A
#
# COMPACT_ATOMS: atom_id res chain seq x y z
N MET A 1 -47.14 -52.46 0.25
CA MET A 1 -47.87 -51.36 -0.42
C MET A 1 -48.08 -50.25 0.61
N LEU A 2 -47.13 -49.34 0.76
CA LEU A 2 -47.09 -48.00 0.15
C LEU A 2 -48.22 -47.05 0.61
N LYS A 3 -47.78 -46.07 1.43
CA LYS A 3 -48.16 -44.66 1.45
C LYS A 3 -49.58 -44.30 1.91
N LYS A 4 -49.64 -43.51 2.99
CA LYS A 4 -49.71 -42.04 2.87
C LYS A 4 -49.42 -41.40 4.23
N ILE A 5 -48.22 -40.84 4.33
CA ILE A 5 -47.83 -39.90 5.37
C ILE A 5 -48.60 -38.62 5.05
N SER A 6 -49.55 -38.25 5.92
CA SER A 6 -50.20 -36.94 5.89
C SER A 6 -49.19 -35.89 6.36
N PHE A 7 -48.34 -35.49 5.43
CA PHE A 7 -47.44 -34.35 5.56
C PHE A 7 -48.32 -33.11 5.51
N SER A 8 -48.76 -32.63 6.67
CA SER A 8 -49.41 -31.33 6.78
C SER A 8 -48.43 -30.30 6.24
N ILE A 9 -48.84 -29.71 5.14
CA ILE A 9 -48.20 -28.63 4.41
C ILE A 9 -48.03 -27.46 5.38
N VAL A 10 -46.86 -27.40 6.01
CA VAL A 10 -46.31 -26.17 6.57
C VAL A 10 -45.78 -25.41 5.36
N PHE A 11 -46.69 -24.70 4.68
CA PHE A 11 -46.32 -23.69 3.70
C PHE A 11 -45.80 -22.47 4.48
N VAL A 12 -44.61 -22.61 5.05
CA VAL A 12 -43.82 -21.45 5.45
C VAL A 12 -43.32 -20.84 4.14
N LEU A 13 -44.16 -20.00 3.57
CA LEU A 13 -43.76 -18.84 2.77
C LEU A 13 -42.95 -17.92 3.70
N LEU A 14 -41.76 -18.37 4.10
CA LEU A 14 -40.66 -17.46 4.37
C LEU A 14 -40.28 -16.92 3.01
N VAL A 15 -40.98 -15.85 2.62
CA VAL A 15 -40.49 -14.89 1.66
C VAL A 15 -39.11 -14.51 2.17
N SER A 16 -38.09 -15.13 1.59
CA SER A 16 -36.72 -14.67 1.66
C SER A 16 -36.71 -13.29 1.02
N LEU A 17 -37.07 -12.28 1.83
CA LEU A 17 -36.65 -10.92 1.59
C LEU A 17 -35.16 -11.01 1.26
N PRO A 18 -34.70 -10.47 0.11
CA PRO A 18 -33.28 -10.35 -0.11
C PRO A 18 -32.77 -9.57 1.09
N SER A 19 -31.98 -10.25 1.93
CA SER A 19 -31.18 -9.60 2.95
C SER A 19 -30.54 -8.42 2.23
N LYS A 20 -30.87 -7.19 2.66
CA LYS A 20 -30.19 -5.98 2.19
C LYS A 20 -28.71 -6.35 2.12
N PRO A 21 -28.02 -6.13 0.99
CA PRO A 21 -26.62 -6.49 0.89
C PRO A 21 -25.96 -5.95 2.16
N GLN A 22 -25.40 -6.86 2.96
CA GLN A 22 -24.47 -6.47 4.01
C GLN A 22 -23.61 -5.41 3.36
N GLU A 23 -23.48 -4.24 4.00
CA GLU A 23 -22.54 -3.22 3.54
C GLU A 23 -21.24 -3.96 3.28
N THR A 24 -20.94 -4.22 2.01
CA THR A 24 -19.73 -4.91 1.61
C THR A 24 -18.66 -3.92 2.00
N PHE A 25 -18.08 -4.13 3.18
CA PHE A 25 -16.99 -3.32 3.68
C PHE A 25 -15.94 -3.29 2.57
N PHE A 26 -15.69 -2.10 2.04
CA PHE A 26 -14.65 -1.92 1.07
C PHE A 26 -13.34 -2.20 1.78
N ASN A 27 -12.63 -3.21 1.31
CA ASN A 27 -11.32 -3.45 1.84
C ASN A 27 -10.41 -2.34 1.29
N GLU A 28 -9.89 -1.48 2.16
CA GLU A 28 -8.91 -0.45 1.81
C GLU A 28 -7.52 -1.06 2.00
N GLY A 29 -6.78 -1.27 0.91
CA GLY A 29 -5.46 -1.91 0.98
C GLY A 29 -4.43 -1.08 1.75
N LEU A 30 -4.56 0.23 1.60
CA LEU A 30 -3.92 1.26 2.40
C LEU A 30 -5.08 2.05 3.02
N THR A 31 -5.13 2.15 4.35
CA THR A 31 -6.22 2.88 5.02
C THR A 31 -6.03 4.40 4.91
N GLU A 32 -7.12 5.17 4.94
CA GLU A 32 -7.02 6.64 5.00
C GLU A 32 -6.19 7.13 6.21
N ASN A 33 -6.24 6.41 7.33
CA ASN A 33 -5.44 6.71 8.53
C ASN A 33 -3.94 6.54 8.27
N GLN A 34 -3.52 5.48 7.56
CA GLN A 34 -2.12 5.29 7.18
C GLN A 34 -1.66 6.41 6.24
N VAL A 35 -2.47 6.75 5.23
CA VAL A 35 -2.19 7.88 4.31
C VAL A 35 -2.00 9.18 5.08
N TYR A 36 -2.93 9.46 6.01
CA TYR A 36 -2.87 10.65 6.84
C TYR A 36 -1.59 10.71 7.67
N ASN A 37 -1.25 9.61 8.38
CA ASN A 37 -0.07 9.56 9.23
C ASN A 37 1.22 9.67 8.42
N ILE A 38 1.37 8.90 7.34
CA ILE A 38 2.53 9.00 6.44
C ILE A 38 2.70 10.45 5.97
N LYS A 39 1.62 11.13 5.58
CA LYS A 39 1.67 12.54 5.18
C LYS A 39 2.11 13.45 6.32
N VAL A 40 1.50 13.35 7.50
CA VAL A 40 1.84 14.24 8.64
C VAL A 40 3.31 14.10 9.02
N TYR A 41 3.80 12.86 9.13
CA TYR A 41 5.18 12.60 9.49
C TYR A 41 6.16 13.03 8.41
N THR A 42 5.86 12.79 7.13
CA THR A 42 6.72 13.26 6.02
C THR A 42 6.71 14.78 5.86
N THR A 43 5.58 15.46 6.11
CA THR A 43 5.53 16.94 6.16
C THR A 43 6.38 17.49 7.30
N ARG A 44 6.33 16.89 8.50
CA ARG A 44 7.17 17.29 9.62
C ARG A 44 8.65 17.08 9.31
N ALA A 45 9.01 15.94 8.70
CA ALA A 45 10.36 15.67 8.24
C ALA A 45 10.85 16.70 7.21
N LEU A 46 9.99 17.07 6.24
CA LEU A 46 10.27 18.07 5.22
C LEU A 46 10.58 19.44 5.82
N ASN A 47 9.74 19.92 6.75
CA ASN A 47 9.96 21.20 7.41
C ASN A 47 11.31 21.23 8.14
N LEU A 48 11.66 20.16 8.85
CA LEU A 48 12.96 20.07 9.51
C LEU A 48 14.14 20.01 8.53
N VAL A 49 13.99 19.38 7.36
CA VAL A 49 15.03 19.43 6.31
C VAL A 49 15.20 20.85 5.79
N LEU A 50 14.11 21.59 5.58
CA LEU A 50 14.16 23.00 5.16
C LEU A 50 14.81 23.89 6.24
N ASP A 51 14.51 23.66 7.52
CA ASP A 51 15.15 24.35 8.63
C ASP A 51 16.65 24.04 8.72
N ALA A 52 17.04 22.76 8.53
CA ALA A 52 18.43 22.35 8.46
C ALA A 52 19.16 23.03 7.28
N TYR A 53 18.54 23.04 6.10
CA TYR A 53 19.08 23.69 4.91
C TYR A 53 19.28 25.20 5.11
N SER A 54 18.28 25.88 5.67
CA SER A 54 18.34 27.29 6.02
C SER A 54 19.46 27.57 7.04
N SER A 55 19.56 26.75 8.09
CA SER A 55 20.59 26.86 9.13
C SER A 55 22.01 26.73 8.56
N LEU A 56 22.22 25.80 7.62
CA LEU A 56 23.50 25.62 6.92
C LEU A 56 23.81 26.71 5.89
N SER A 57 22.83 27.53 5.53
CA SER A 57 22.99 28.64 4.58
C SER A 57 23.32 29.97 5.27
N LYS A 58 23.22 30.04 6.60
CA LYS A 58 23.58 31.21 7.40
C LYS A 58 25.09 31.49 7.33
N ARG A 59 25.47 32.77 7.46
CA ARG A 59 26.88 33.21 7.53
C ARG A 59 27.63 32.57 8.71
N ARG A 60 26.95 32.39 9.85
CA ARG A 60 27.46 31.67 11.02
C ARG A 60 26.66 30.39 11.21
N ILE A 61 27.28 29.26 10.89
CA ILE A 61 26.66 27.94 10.99
C ILE A 61 26.73 27.43 12.43
N ILE A 62 25.58 27.09 13.02
CA ILE A 62 25.49 26.46 14.34
C ILE A 62 25.30 24.96 14.14
N LYS A 63 26.41 24.21 14.15
CA LYS A 63 26.41 22.75 13.89
C LYS A 63 25.37 21.99 14.72
N LYS A 64 25.22 22.31 16.01
CA LYS A 64 24.26 21.67 16.93
C LYS A 64 22.81 21.85 16.49
N GLU A 65 22.46 23.03 15.98
CA GLU A 65 21.11 23.34 15.49
C GLU A 65 20.80 22.49 14.26
N SER A 66 21.69 22.47 13.28
CA SER A 66 21.52 21.65 12.07
C SER A 66 21.42 20.16 12.42
N TYR A 67 22.21 19.64 13.36
CA TYR A 67 22.07 18.24 13.81
C TYR A 67 20.70 17.94 14.40
N ALA A 68 20.18 18.81 15.27
CA ALA A 68 18.89 18.59 15.90
C ALA A 68 17.77 18.49 14.86
N TYR A 69 17.82 19.33 13.82
CA TYR A 69 16.87 19.26 12.71
C TYR A 69 17.00 17.97 11.89
N LEU A 70 18.23 17.53 11.57
CA LEU A 70 18.45 16.28 10.83
C LEU A 70 18.00 15.06 11.64
N ASP A 71 18.29 15.04 12.94
CA ASP A 71 17.88 13.95 13.84
C ASP A 71 16.36 13.88 13.99
N GLY A 72 15.71 15.03 14.18
CA GLY A 72 14.25 15.11 14.20
C GLY A 72 13.61 14.68 12.88
N SER A 73 14.23 15.02 11.74
CA SER A 73 13.73 14.60 10.43
C SER A 73 13.82 13.08 10.25
N LEU A 74 14.95 12.47 10.62
CA LEU A 74 15.12 11.01 10.59
C LEU A 74 14.13 10.30 11.52
N PHE A 75 13.88 10.86 12.71
CA PHE A 75 12.86 10.35 13.62
C PHE A 75 11.48 10.30 12.94
N PHE A 76 11.01 11.42 12.37
CA PHE A 76 9.71 11.43 11.70
C PHE A 76 9.65 10.55 10.45
N LEU A 77 10.75 10.38 9.71
CA LEU A 77 10.78 9.42 8.60
C LEU A 77 10.69 7.96 9.07
N ASN A 78 11.27 7.62 10.22
CA ASN A 78 11.07 6.30 10.81
C ASN A 78 9.62 6.10 11.27
N GLU A 79 8.99 7.14 11.83
CA GLU A 79 7.56 7.09 12.18
C GLU A 79 6.69 6.91 10.92
N ALA A 80 6.93 7.68 9.86
CA ALA A 80 6.23 7.53 8.59
C ALA A 80 6.37 6.10 8.02
N TYR A 81 7.57 5.53 8.09
CA TYR A 81 7.83 4.16 7.60
C TYR A 81 7.01 3.11 8.36
N GLN A 82 6.79 3.29 9.67
CA GLN A 82 6.01 2.34 10.47
C GLN A 82 4.54 2.25 10.05
N TYR A 83 4.00 3.30 9.42
CA TYR A 83 2.64 3.30 8.88
C TYR A 83 2.55 2.72 7.46
N SER A 84 3.69 2.47 6.79
CA SER A 84 3.71 1.80 5.48
C SER A 84 3.14 0.38 5.61
N PRO A 85 2.21 -0.05 4.73
CA PRO A 85 1.73 -1.43 4.71
C PRO A 85 2.87 -2.44 4.54
N THR A 86 3.91 -2.10 3.79
CA THR A 86 5.13 -2.92 3.66
C THR A 86 5.76 -3.22 5.01
N TYR A 87 5.88 -2.21 5.88
CA TYR A 87 6.46 -2.39 7.20
C TYR A 87 5.60 -3.33 8.05
N ILE A 88 4.28 -3.12 8.05
CA ILE A 88 3.34 -3.93 8.85
C ILE A 88 3.43 -5.40 8.45
N VAL A 89 3.35 -5.70 7.15
CA VAL A 89 3.45 -7.06 6.62
C VAL A 89 4.81 -7.69 6.94
N LYS A 90 5.92 -6.96 6.71
CA LYS A 90 7.26 -7.47 7.03
C LYS A 90 7.42 -7.79 8.51
N ARG A 91 6.94 -6.91 9.40
CA ARG A 91 6.99 -7.13 10.85
C ARG A 91 6.20 -8.36 11.28
N GLN A 92 5.06 -8.62 10.65
CA GLN A 92 4.28 -9.84 10.89
C GLN A 92 5.04 -11.09 10.43
N ILE A 93 5.67 -11.04 9.25
CA ILE A 93 6.52 -12.13 8.75
C ILE A 93 7.70 -12.37 9.71
N GLU A 94 8.41 -11.32 10.13
CA GLU A 94 9.51 -11.42 11.11
C GLU A 94 9.06 -12.05 12.43
N ALA A 95 7.89 -11.63 12.94
CA ALA A 95 7.32 -12.16 14.17
C ALA A 95 6.95 -13.64 14.03
N LEU A 96 6.36 -14.03 12.90
CA LEU A 96 6.00 -15.41 12.61
C LEU A 96 7.25 -16.30 12.48
N ILE A 97 8.29 -15.83 11.78
CA ILE A 97 9.59 -16.51 11.70
C ILE A 97 10.18 -16.72 13.10
N LYS A 98 10.12 -15.71 13.98
CA LYS A 98 10.59 -15.83 15.37
C LYS A 98 9.77 -16.85 16.15
N ARG A 99 8.44 -16.82 16.04
CA ARG A 99 7.56 -17.80 16.70
C ARG A 99 7.87 -19.22 16.26
N ILE A 100 7.99 -19.48 14.95
CA ILE A 100 8.37 -20.80 14.43
C ILE A 100 9.70 -21.29 15.02
N LYS A 101 10.68 -20.39 15.20
CA LYS A 101 11.97 -20.75 15.81
C LYS A 101 11.84 -21.13 17.30
N PHE A 102 10.96 -20.45 18.03
CA PHE A 102 10.75 -20.70 19.47
C PHE A 102 9.80 -21.87 19.75
N TYR A 103 8.83 -22.11 18.86
CA TYR A 103 7.78 -23.11 19.02
C TYR A 103 7.61 -23.93 17.72
N PRO A 104 8.59 -24.77 17.35
CA PRO A 104 8.64 -25.43 16.05
C PRO A 104 7.52 -26.44 15.80
N ASP A 105 6.79 -26.86 16.83
CA ASP A 105 5.72 -27.87 16.73
C ASP A 105 4.30 -27.27 16.63
N GLU A 106 4.17 -25.94 16.76
CA GLU A 106 2.88 -25.25 16.68
C GLU A 106 2.25 -25.31 15.28
N ASN A 107 0.93 -25.19 15.24
CA ASN A 107 0.18 -25.06 13.99
C ASN A 107 -0.03 -23.58 13.64
N TYR A 108 0.71 -23.10 12.64
CA TYR A 108 0.65 -21.72 12.16
C TYR A 108 -0.40 -21.46 11.07
N SER A 109 -1.31 -22.39 10.80
CA SER A 109 -2.29 -22.26 9.70
C SER A 109 -3.15 -21.00 9.79
N THR A 110 -3.59 -20.62 10.99
CA THR A 110 -4.40 -19.41 11.19
C THR A 110 -3.57 -18.16 10.95
N ASP A 111 -2.34 -18.11 11.48
CA ASP A 111 -1.41 -16.99 11.28
C ASP A 111 -1.13 -16.78 9.79
N ILE A 112 -0.92 -17.87 9.05
CA ILE A 112 -0.68 -17.84 7.60
C ILE A 112 -1.91 -17.36 6.83
N ARG A 113 -3.13 -17.79 7.19
CA ARG A 113 -4.36 -17.28 6.56
C ARG A 113 -4.49 -15.77 6.74
N VAL A 114 -4.23 -15.26 7.94
CA VAL A 114 -4.28 -13.83 8.23
C VAL A 114 -3.22 -13.06 7.42
N LEU A 115 -1.99 -13.57 7.38
CA LEU A 115 -0.91 -12.96 6.60
C LEU A 115 -1.23 -12.90 5.11
N ILE A 116 -1.84 -13.95 4.55
CA ILE A 116 -2.24 -13.99 3.14
C ILE A 116 -3.22 -12.88 2.83
N VAL A 117 -4.27 -12.74 3.63
CA VAL A 117 -5.25 -11.66 3.47
C VAL A 117 -4.54 -10.30 3.47
N GLN A 118 -3.64 -10.06 4.43
CA GLN A 118 -2.89 -8.80 4.53
C GLN A 118 -1.96 -8.53 3.34
N ILE A 119 -1.38 -9.56 2.73
CA ILE A 119 -0.56 -9.41 1.52
C ILE A 119 -1.47 -9.17 0.30
N GLU A 120 -2.63 -9.81 0.22
CA GLU A 120 -3.63 -9.60 -0.82
C GLU A 120 -4.20 -8.17 -0.77
N GLU A 121 -4.30 -7.57 0.42
CA GLU A 121 -4.75 -6.19 0.60
C GLU A 121 -3.88 -5.16 -0.11
N VAL A 122 -2.58 -5.43 -0.28
CA VAL A 122 -1.61 -4.53 -0.93
C VAL A 122 -1.16 -5.02 -2.31
N SER A 123 -1.90 -5.97 -2.88
CA SER A 123 -1.50 -6.74 -4.05
C SER A 123 -1.22 -5.89 -5.30
N ALA A 124 -1.97 -4.80 -5.51
CA ALA A 124 -1.81 -3.96 -6.69
C ALA A 124 -0.51 -3.15 -6.68
N ASN A 125 0.03 -2.90 -5.49
CA ASN A 125 1.28 -2.17 -5.30
C ASN A 125 2.52 -3.06 -5.24
N LEU A 126 2.36 -4.38 -5.17
CA LEU A 126 3.47 -5.32 -5.15
C LEU A 126 4.00 -5.60 -6.56
N LYS A 127 5.33 -5.63 -6.69
CA LYS A 127 5.98 -6.05 -7.93
C LYS A 127 5.83 -7.56 -8.10
N ASP A 128 5.23 -7.98 -9.21
CA ASP A 128 5.03 -9.40 -9.56
C ASP A 128 4.18 -10.16 -8.51
N PHE A 129 2.99 -9.61 -8.23
CA PHE A 129 2.07 -10.21 -7.27
C PHE A 129 1.64 -11.63 -7.65
N ASP A 130 1.54 -11.96 -8.95
CA ASP A 130 1.18 -13.33 -9.38
C ASP A 130 2.19 -14.37 -8.88
N ARG A 131 3.49 -14.04 -8.93
CA ARG A 131 4.53 -14.89 -8.34
C ARG A 131 4.39 -14.98 -6.82
N ILE A 132 4.14 -13.86 -6.16
CA ILE A 132 3.93 -13.82 -4.69
C ILE A 132 2.73 -14.69 -4.33
N ARG A 133 1.61 -14.59 -5.05
CA ARG A 133 0.39 -15.37 -4.83
C ARG A 133 0.64 -16.88 -4.90
N ASN A 134 1.43 -17.33 -5.87
CA ASN A 134 1.84 -18.74 -5.95
C ASN A 134 2.65 -19.16 -4.72
N GLN A 135 3.51 -18.28 -4.21
CA GLN A 135 4.27 -18.52 -2.97
C GLN A 135 3.37 -18.53 -1.72
N LEU A 136 2.33 -17.69 -1.67
CA LEU A 136 1.32 -17.69 -0.60
C LEU A 136 0.55 -19.02 -0.54
N ASN A 137 0.18 -19.59 -1.69
CA ASN A 137 -0.47 -20.91 -1.74
C ASN A 137 0.42 -22.02 -1.17
N LEU A 138 1.73 -21.96 -1.41
CA LEU A 138 2.69 -22.89 -0.82
C LEU A 138 2.80 -22.75 0.71
N LEU A 139 2.70 -21.53 1.25
CA LEU A 139 2.67 -21.32 2.70
C LEU A 139 1.49 -22.05 3.34
N MET A 140 0.30 -21.97 2.74
CA MET A 140 -0.89 -22.69 3.21
C MET A 140 -0.68 -24.20 3.23
N GLU A 141 -0.08 -24.74 2.17
CA GLU A 141 0.24 -26.16 2.10
C GLU A 141 1.21 -26.57 3.21
N TYR A 142 2.30 -25.83 3.39
CA TYR A 142 3.31 -26.13 4.43
C TYR A 142 2.73 -26.02 5.84
N ALA A 143 1.91 -25.00 6.10
CA ALA A 143 1.25 -24.84 7.39
C ALA A 143 0.29 -26.00 7.69
N SER A 144 -0.50 -26.43 6.70
CA SER A 144 -1.42 -27.57 6.85
C SER A 144 -0.71 -28.89 7.15
N LYS A 145 0.50 -29.06 6.62
CA LYS A 145 1.35 -30.26 6.80
C LYS A 145 2.35 -30.12 7.95
N ARG A 146 2.29 -29.03 8.73
CA ARG A 146 3.23 -28.68 9.81
C ARG A 146 4.71 -28.71 9.41
N LYS A 147 5.00 -28.36 8.16
CA LYS A 147 6.38 -28.28 7.64
C LYS A 147 7.01 -26.95 8.02
N ASN A 148 7.19 -26.70 9.31
CA ASN A 148 7.49 -25.38 9.85
C ASN A 148 8.87 -24.83 9.42
N ASP A 149 9.86 -25.68 9.18
CA ASP A 149 11.14 -25.24 8.61
C ASP A 149 11.00 -24.73 7.16
N MET A 150 10.26 -25.45 6.32
CA MET A 150 9.96 -25.01 4.95
C MET A 150 9.10 -23.74 4.95
N LEU A 151 8.16 -23.64 5.90
CA LEU A 151 7.33 -22.46 6.10
C LEU A 151 8.20 -21.24 6.42
N LYS A 152 9.12 -21.36 7.37
CA LYS A 152 10.07 -20.32 7.78
C LYS A 152 10.93 -19.82 6.62
N ASP A 153 11.46 -20.72 5.80
CA ASP A 153 12.31 -20.32 4.68
C ASP A 153 11.52 -19.64 3.57
N LYS A 154 10.32 -20.16 3.25
CA LYS A 154 9.42 -19.50 2.30
C LYS A 154 8.95 -18.13 2.77
N LEU A 155 8.71 -17.96 4.07
CA LEU A 155 8.36 -16.66 4.67
C LEU A 155 9.46 -15.60 4.42
N LYS A 156 10.74 -15.94 4.60
CA LYS A 156 11.86 -15.02 4.30
C LYS A 156 11.93 -14.64 2.82
N GLU A 157 11.65 -15.58 1.92
CA GLU A 157 11.62 -15.29 0.48
C GLU A 157 10.53 -14.27 0.14
N ILE A 158 9.34 -14.43 0.73
CA ILE A 158 8.21 -13.52 0.53
C ILE A 158 8.52 -12.15 1.15
N GLU A 159 9.09 -12.12 2.36
CA GLU A 159 9.49 -10.89 3.05
C GLU A 159 10.33 -9.97 2.16
N GLY A 160 11.32 -10.52 1.44
CA GLY A 160 12.19 -9.77 0.53
C GLY A 160 11.47 -9.20 -0.71
N GLN A 161 10.27 -9.67 -1.02
CA GLN A 161 9.48 -9.26 -2.18
C GLN A 161 8.39 -8.23 -1.84
N ILE A 162 8.01 -8.10 -0.56
CA ILE A 162 7.02 -7.11 -0.13
C ILE A 162 7.63 -5.71 -0.17
N LYS A 163 7.16 -4.88 -1.11
CA LYS A 163 7.56 -3.48 -1.26
C LYS A 163 6.51 -2.71 -2.05
N ILE A 164 6.19 -1.51 -1.59
CA ILE A 164 5.30 -0.54 -2.24
C ILE A 164 6.16 0.65 -2.68
N PRO A 165 6.67 0.67 -3.92
CA PRO A 165 7.65 1.66 -4.37
C PRO A 165 7.20 3.11 -4.20
N LEU A 166 5.93 3.40 -4.48
CA LEU A 166 5.37 4.76 -4.36
C LEU A 166 5.46 5.33 -2.93
N ILE A 167 5.58 4.48 -1.92
CA ILE A 167 5.65 4.86 -0.50
C ILE A 167 7.05 4.63 0.05
N ASP A 168 7.57 3.41 -0.09
CA ASP A 168 8.80 2.99 0.57
C ASP A 168 10.03 3.65 -0.04
N ASP A 169 10.11 3.80 -1.37
CA ASP A 169 11.30 4.35 -2.02
C ASP A 169 11.57 5.79 -1.64
N PRO A 170 10.59 6.72 -1.70
CA PRO A 170 10.86 8.08 -1.27
C PRO A 170 11.22 8.17 0.22
N ILE A 171 10.61 7.36 1.11
CA ILE A 171 11.00 7.34 2.54
C ILE A 171 12.46 6.89 2.70
N LEU A 172 12.84 5.78 2.07
CA LEU A 172 14.18 5.20 2.20
C LEU A 172 15.25 6.10 1.56
N GLU A 173 14.96 6.67 0.40
CA GLU A 173 15.84 7.61 -0.29
C GLU A 173 16.06 8.88 0.53
N SER A 174 15.00 9.48 1.07
CA SER A 174 15.11 10.65 1.96
C SER A 174 15.94 10.33 3.20
N ARG A 175 15.71 9.18 3.85
CA ARG A 175 16.49 8.76 5.03
C ARG A 175 17.97 8.63 4.70
N TYR A 176 18.29 8.00 3.57
CA TYR A 176 19.66 7.85 3.12
C TYR A 176 20.32 9.21 2.87
N LEU A 177 19.69 10.09 2.09
CA LEU A 177 20.24 11.41 1.75
C LEU A 177 20.42 12.30 2.99
N ILE A 178 19.50 12.25 3.94
CA ILE A 178 19.63 12.96 5.23
C ILE A 178 20.78 12.37 6.07
N GLY A 179 20.95 11.04 6.06
CA GLY A 179 22.11 10.38 6.67
C GLY A 179 23.43 10.86 6.08
N VAL A 180 23.53 10.90 4.75
CA VAL A 180 24.69 11.45 4.03
C VAL A 180 24.93 12.92 4.38
N ALA A 181 23.88 13.74 4.43
CA ALA A 181 23.99 15.14 4.83
C ALA A 181 24.55 15.30 6.26
N LYS A 182 24.15 14.41 7.17
CA LYS A 182 24.59 14.38 8.57
C LYS A 182 26.06 13.96 8.70
N ASP A 183 26.53 13.04 7.86
CA ASP A 183 27.94 12.63 7.77
C ASP A 183 28.82 13.77 7.22
N HIS A 184 28.38 14.46 6.16
CA HIS A 184 29.07 15.65 5.67
C HIS A 184 29.11 16.78 6.71
N LEU A 185 28.02 16.99 7.46
CA LEU A 185 27.99 17.93 8.58
C LEU A 185 29.01 17.54 9.67
N LYS A 186 29.21 16.24 9.92
CA LYS A 186 30.21 15.73 10.87
C LYS A 186 31.61 16.11 10.44
N ALA A 187 31.90 15.90 9.16
CA ALA A 187 33.15 16.23 8.49
C ALA A 187 33.36 17.74 8.26
N LYS A 188 32.41 18.60 8.64
CA LYS A 188 32.43 20.06 8.38
C LYS A 188 32.36 20.43 6.89
N GLU A 189 31.89 19.51 6.04
CA GLU A 189 31.68 19.73 4.60
C GLU A 189 30.30 20.35 4.34
N TYR A 190 30.08 21.59 4.82
CA TYR A 190 28.75 22.21 4.83
C TYR A 190 28.11 22.35 3.44
N LYS A 191 28.91 22.60 2.40
CA LYS A 191 28.41 22.69 1.01
C LYS A 191 27.82 21.35 0.55
N LYS A 192 28.54 20.24 0.77
CA LYS A 192 28.07 18.89 0.41
C LYS A 192 26.87 18.47 1.26
N SER A 193 26.88 18.84 2.54
CA SER A 193 25.72 18.64 3.42
C SER A 193 24.47 19.31 2.86
N ARG A 194 24.55 20.59 2.44
CA ARG A 194 23.43 21.29 1.78
C ARG A 194 22.96 20.61 0.49
N GLN A 195 23.89 20.22 -0.37
CA GLN A 195 23.56 19.52 -1.62
C GLN A 195 22.80 18.21 -1.37
N ALA A 196 23.21 17.43 -0.37
CA ALA A 196 22.49 16.22 0.01
C ALA A 196 21.07 16.53 0.54
N LEU A 197 20.89 17.64 1.27
CA LEU A 197 19.55 18.08 1.70
C LEU A 197 18.68 18.55 0.54
N GLU A 198 19.24 19.29 -0.43
CA GLU A 198 18.51 19.71 -1.65
C GLU A 198 17.97 18.49 -2.41
N LEU A 199 18.81 17.45 -2.57
CA LEU A 199 18.40 16.20 -3.19
C LEU A 199 17.31 15.48 -2.38
N ALA A 200 17.37 15.54 -1.05
CA ALA A 200 16.38 14.90 -0.18
C ALA A 200 14.97 15.52 -0.26
N LEU A 201 14.86 16.79 -0.73
CA LEU A 201 13.57 17.48 -0.84
C LEU A 201 12.63 16.81 -1.83
N SER A 202 13.15 16.37 -2.99
CA SER A 202 12.31 15.78 -4.05
C SER A 202 11.51 14.55 -3.56
N PRO A 203 12.14 13.49 -2.99
CA PRO A 203 11.39 12.35 -2.46
C PRO A 203 10.46 12.71 -1.29
N LEU A 204 10.83 13.68 -0.43
CA LEU A 204 9.95 14.17 0.65
C LEU A 204 8.69 14.85 0.10
N ILE A 205 8.84 15.67 -0.94
CA ILE A 205 7.73 16.37 -1.59
C ILE A 205 6.72 15.37 -2.15
N LYS A 206 7.20 14.32 -2.84
CA LYS A 206 6.33 13.26 -3.43
C LYS A 206 5.38 12.60 -2.42
N LEU A 207 5.79 12.46 -1.16
CA LEU A 207 4.93 11.89 -0.11
C LEU A 207 4.11 12.95 0.62
N SER A 208 4.70 14.12 0.88
CA SER A 208 4.02 15.20 1.59
C SER A 208 2.86 15.80 0.79
N SER A 209 2.92 15.77 -0.56
CA SER A 209 1.85 16.20 -1.46
C SER A 209 0.67 15.23 -1.49
N ARG A 210 0.83 13.99 -1.00
CA ARG A 210 -0.11 12.85 -1.07
C ARG A 210 -0.33 12.27 -2.46
N GLU A 211 0.27 12.81 -3.52
CA GLU A 211 0.07 12.31 -4.89
C GLU A 211 0.34 10.80 -4.97
N ASN A 212 1.53 10.38 -4.56
CA ASN A 212 1.92 8.97 -4.53
C ASN A 212 0.98 8.09 -3.71
N LEU A 213 0.47 8.61 -2.59
CA LEU A 213 -0.43 7.89 -1.69
C LEU A 213 -1.79 7.67 -2.36
N TYR A 214 -2.33 8.68 -3.02
CA TYR A 214 -3.58 8.58 -3.76
C TYR A 214 -3.46 7.70 -5.01
N VAL A 215 -2.33 7.75 -5.71
CA VAL A 215 -2.05 6.83 -6.84
C VAL A 215 -1.98 5.39 -6.34
N ALA A 216 -1.29 5.12 -5.23
CA ALA A 216 -1.22 3.80 -4.62
C ALA A 216 -2.61 3.25 -4.24
N LEU A 217 -3.48 4.11 -3.67
CA LEU A 217 -4.88 3.75 -3.38
C LEU A 217 -5.67 3.41 -4.65
N SER A 218 -5.52 4.24 -5.69
CA SER A 218 -6.20 4.00 -6.96
C SER A 218 -5.79 2.66 -7.57
N LYS A 219 -4.50 2.32 -7.53
CA LYS A 219 -3.99 1.00 -7.97
C LYS A 219 -4.70 -0.14 -7.24
N GLU A 220 -4.81 -0.07 -5.91
CA GLU A 220 -5.51 -1.12 -5.14
C GLU A 220 -6.97 -1.27 -5.54
N TYR A 221 -7.68 -0.16 -5.70
CA TYR A 221 -9.09 -0.22 -6.08
C TYR A 221 -9.32 -0.77 -7.48
N VAL A 222 -8.49 -0.42 -8.46
CA VAL A 222 -8.58 -1.00 -9.82
C VAL A 222 -8.33 -2.51 -9.77
N TYR A 223 -7.36 -2.96 -8.98
CA TYR A 223 -7.06 -4.38 -8.85
C TYR A 223 -8.19 -5.15 -8.13
N LYS A 224 -8.79 -4.55 -7.09
CA LYS A 224 -9.99 -5.12 -6.42
C LYS A 224 -11.19 -5.17 -7.35
N ALA A 225 -11.38 -4.17 -8.20
CA ALA A 225 -12.40 -4.18 -9.25
C ALA A 225 -12.19 -5.38 -10.20
N ARG A 226 -10.96 -5.57 -10.68
CA ARG A 226 -10.58 -6.70 -11.55
C ARG A 226 -10.89 -8.08 -10.93
N TYR A 227 -10.80 -8.28 -9.62
CA TYR A 227 -11.17 -9.58 -9.04
C TYR A 227 -12.66 -9.76 -8.81
N THR A 228 -13.41 -8.66 -8.70
CA THR A 228 -14.82 -8.70 -8.30
C THR A 228 -15.78 -8.59 -9.49
N TYR A 229 -15.34 -8.13 -10.66
CA TYR A 229 -16.25 -7.87 -11.79
C TYR A 229 -17.10 -9.05 -12.27
N LYS A 230 -16.56 -10.29 -12.21
CA LYS A 230 -17.29 -11.50 -12.59
C LYS A 230 -18.24 -12.02 -11.51
N VAL A 231 -18.02 -11.62 -10.26
CA VAL A 231 -18.73 -12.17 -9.09
C VAL A 231 -19.79 -11.20 -8.59
N ILE A 232 -19.41 -9.92 -8.45
CA ILE A 232 -20.26 -8.83 -7.94
C ILE A 232 -19.96 -7.57 -8.78
N PRO A 233 -20.58 -7.43 -9.97
CA PRO A 233 -20.34 -6.30 -10.87
C PRO A 233 -20.57 -4.92 -10.22
N GLU A 234 -21.58 -4.78 -9.35
CA GLU A 234 -21.84 -3.49 -8.68
C GLU A 234 -20.70 -3.11 -7.73
N LEU A 235 -20.12 -4.08 -7.02
CA LEU A 235 -18.98 -3.86 -6.14
C LEU A 235 -17.75 -3.45 -6.96
N SER A 236 -17.54 -4.10 -8.11
CA SER A 236 -16.45 -3.73 -9.01
C SER A 236 -16.61 -2.31 -9.58
N LYS A 237 -17.82 -1.90 -9.97
CA LYS A 237 -18.07 -0.51 -10.42
C LYS A 237 -17.73 0.49 -9.32
N ARG A 238 -18.17 0.23 -8.09
CA ARG A 238 -17.85 1.09 -6.93
C ARG A 238 -16.35 1.19 -6.66
N TYR A 239 -15.60 0.10 -6.82
CA TYR A 239 -14.14 0.18 -6.72
C TYR A 239 -13.53 1.08 -7.80
N LEU A 240 -14.02 1.06 -9.04
CA LEU A 240 -13.57 2.01 -10.06
C LEU A 240 -13.93 3.47 -9.71
N GLU A 241 -15.11 3.71 -9.15
CA GLU A 241 -15.50 5.05 -8.67
C GLU A 241 -14.56 5.55 -7.56
N LEU A 242 -14.19 4.69 -6.61
CA LEU A 242 -13.20 4.99 -5.58
C LEU A 242 -11.80 5.21 -6.16
N ALA A 243 -11.41 4.44 -7.18
CA ALA A 243 -10.16 4.65 -7.90
C ALA A 243 -10.12 6.03 -8.58
N LEU A 244 -11.22 6.42 -9.24
CA LEU A 244 -11.38 7.72 -9.89
C LEU A 244 -11.36 8.87 -8.87
N TYR A 245 -12.04 8.70 -7.73
CA TYR A 245 -12.02 9.66 -6.63
C TYR A 245 -10.59 9.94 -6.15
N ASN A 246 -9.78 8.90 -5.96
CA ASN A 246 -8.39 9.05 -5.54
C ASN A 246 -7.51 9.66 -6.63
N ILE A 247 -7.70 9.32 -7.92
CA ILE A 247 -6.96 9.97 -9.02
C ILE A 247 -7.31 11.45 -9.14
N ASN A 248 -8.57 11.84 -8.92
CA ASN A 248 -8.93 13.26 -8.85
C ASN A 248 -8.21 13.98 -7.71
N LYS A 249 -8.12 13.35 -6.53
CA LYS A 249 -7.33 13.90 -5.42
C LYS A 249 -5.85 14.02 -5.78
N ALA A 250 -5.25 13.00 -6.41
CA ALA A 250 -3.88 13.04 -6.90
C ALA A 250 -3.65 14.20 -7.87
N TYR A 251 -4.50 14.32 -8.90
CA TYR A 251 -4.42 15.36 -9.93
C TYR A 251 -4.38 16.79 -9.34
N LEU A 252 -5.22 17.05 -8.33
CA LEU A 252 -5.30 18.37 -7.68
C LEU A 252 -4.01 18.79 -6.96
N VAL A 253 -3.24 17.83 -6.46
CA VAL A 253 -2.02 18.07 -5.68
C VAL A 253 -0.74 17.84 -6.48
N SER A 254 -0.86 17.50 -7.77
CA SER A 254 0.25 17.14 -8.64
C SER A 254 0.91 18.34 -9.31
N THR A 255 2.18 18.16 -9.69
CA THR A 255 2.92 19.08 -10.57
C THR A 255 2.32 19.10 -11.98
N GLU A 256 2.64 20.13 -12.77
CA GLU A 256 2.18 20.21 -14.17
C GLU A 256 2.63 19.01 -15.00
N GLU A 257 3.85 18.53 -14.77
CA GLU A 257 4.44 17.36 -15.42
C GLU A 257 3.60 16.08 -15.20
N ASN A 258 3.12 15.84 -13.97
CA ASN A 258 2.36 14.64 -13.64
C ASN A 258 0.86 14.76 -13.96
N ARG A 259 0.34 15.99 -14.12
CA ARG A 259 -1.09 16.23 -14.37
C ARG A 259 -1.58 15.66 -15.69
N GLU A 260 -0.80 15.71 -16.76
CA GLU A 260 -1.20 15.16 -18.06
C GLU A 260 -1.43 13.65 -17.96
N MET A 261 -0.52 12.95 -17.29
CA MET A 261 -0.60 11.52 -17.05
C MET A 261 -1.80 11.13 -16.18
N LEU A 262 -2.03 11.87 -15.09
CA LEU A 262 -3.18 11.66 -14.21
C LEU A 262 -4.50 11.98 -14.88
N LYS A 263 -4.52 12.96 -15.79
CA LYS A 263 -5.70 13.26 -16.63
C LYS A 263 -6.03 12.08 -17.53
N ASN A 264 -5.05 11.49 -18.22
CA ASN A 264 -5.27 10.29 -19.04
C ASN A 264 -5.87 9.13 -18.20
N ILE A 265 -5.33 8.88 -17.01
CA ILE A 265 -5.87 7.85 -16.10
C ILE A 265 -7.30 8.17 -15.67
N LYS A 266 -7.56 9.44 -15.31
CA LYS A 266 -8.89 9.93 -14.95
C LYS A 266 -9.90 9.68 -16.07
N ASP A 267 -9.54 10.06 -17.30
CA ASP A 267 -10.41 9.94 -18.47
C ASP A 267 -10.67 8.46 -18.79
N LYS A 268 -9.64 7.60 -18.69
CA LYS A 268 -9.81 6.14 -18.82
C LYS A 268 -10.73 5.54 -17.76
N LEU A 269 -10.54 5.88 -16.49
CA LEU A 269 -11.41 5.41 -15.41
C LEU A 269 -12.86 5.85 -15.64
N GLY A 270 -13.08 7.11 -16.06
CA GLY A 270 -14.40 7.62 -16.44
C GLY A 270 -15.04 6.80 -17.55
N PHE A 271 -14.31 6.59 -18.66
CA PHE A 271 -14.76 5.77 -19.78
C PHE A 271 -15.17 4.35 -19.35
N TYR A 272 -14.38 3.69 -18.50
CA TYR A 272 -14.70 2.33 -18.06
C TYR A 272 -15.87 2.26 -17.06
N ILE A 273 -16.06 3.29 -16.23
CA ILE A 273 -17.24 3.41 -15.36
C ILE A 273 -18.51 3.54 -16.21
N GLU A 274 -18.47 4.31 -17.30
CA GLU A 274 -19.58 4.42 -18.26
C GLU A 274 -19.80 3.10 -19.01
N LYS A 275 -18.71 2.42 -19.42
CA LYS A 275 -18.78 1.11 -20.10
C LYS A 275 -19.49 0.05 -19.24
N TYR A 276 -19.35 0.11 -17.92
CA TYR A 276 -20.08 -0.74 -16.98
C TYR A 276 -21.60 -0.63 -17.11
N GLU A 277 -22.12 0.55 -17.46
CA GLU A 277 -23.55 0.79 -17.66
C GLU A 277 -24.07 0.07 -18.91
N SER A 278 -23.17 -0.26 -19.84
CA SER A 278 -23.44 -1.03 -21.05
C SER A 278 -23.15 -2.54 -20.92
N TYR A 279 -22.76 -3.04 -19.73
CA TYR A 279 -22.41 -4.45 -19.47
C TYR A 279 -21.31 -5.04 -20.38
N SER A 280 -20.37 -4.22 -20.87
CA SER A 280 -19.34 -4.65 -21.84
C SER A 280 -17.91 -4.69 -21.30
N ILE A 281 -17.73 -4.67 -19.97
CA ILE A 281 -16.42 -4.70 -19.32
C ILE A 281 -15.72 -6.06 -19.51
N THR A 282 -14.41 -6.05 -19.77
CA THR A 282 -13.57 -7.24 -19.95
C THR A 282 -12.33 -7.20 -19.06
N GLU A 283 -11.63 -8.33 -18.95
CA GLU A 283 -10.33 -8.40 -18.27
C GLU A 283 -9.30 -7.42 -18.88
N GLU A 284 -9.31 -7.29 -20.22
CA GLU A 284 -8.39 -6.45 -20.98
C GLU A 284 -8.55 -4.96 -20.63
N ASP A 285 -9.78 -4.53 -20.31
CA ASP A 285 -10.04 -3.16 -19.85
C ASP A 285 -9.26 -2.87 -18.55
N PHE A 286 -9.25 -3.80 -17.60
CA PHE A 286 -8.50 -3.64 -16.34
C PHE A 286 -6.99 -3.65 -16.57
N ASP A 287 -6.50 -4.55 -17.44
CA ASP A 287 -5.07 -4.62 -17.76
C ASP A 287 -4.57 -3.31 -18.39
N ASP A 288 -5.38 -2.65 -19.23
CA ASP A 288 -5.04 -1.34 -19.80
C ASP A 288 -4.95 -0.23 -18.74
N ILE A 289 -5.90 -0.16 -17.80
CA ILE A 289 -5.86 0.80 -16.68
C ILE A 289 -4.62 0.56 -15.82
N ILE A 290 -4.38 -0.70 -15.42
CA ILE A 290 -3.25 -1.10 -14.56
C ILE A 290 -1.92 -0.75 -15.25
N LYS A 291 -1.78 -1.04 -16.54
CA LYS A 291 -0.59 -0.70 -17.32
C LYS A 291 -0.35 0.81 -17.37
N THR A 292 -1.42 1.60 -17.48
CA THR A 292 -1.33 3.06 -17.48
C THR A 292 -0.90 3.57 -16.10
N LEU A 293 -1.50 3.07 -15.01
CA LEU A 293 -1.14 3.39 -13.63
C LEU A 293 0.31 3.02 -13.29
N ASN A 294 0.83 1.92 -13.83
CA ASN A 294 2.19 1.45 -13.57
C ASN A 294 3.29 2.24 -14.27
N ARG A 295 2.93 3.21 -15.12
CA ARG A 295 3.89 4.14 -15.70
C ARG A 295 4.17 5.36 -14.80
N ILE A 296 3.35 5.58 -13.74
CA ILE A 296 3.63 6.51 -12.63
C ILE A 296 4.52 5.80 -11.62
#